data_AF-A0AAP2W5D7-F1
#
_entry.id   AF-A0AAP2W5D7-F1
#
_cell.length_a   1.000
_cell.length_b   1.000
_cell.length_c   1.000
_cell.angle_alpha   90.00
_cell.angle_beta   90.00
_cell.angle_gamma   90.00
#
_symmetry.space_group_name_H-M   'P 1'
#
loop_
_entity.id
_entity.type
_entity.pdbx_description
1 polymer ?
#
loop_
_entity_poly.entity_id
_entity_poly.type
_entity_poly.pdbx_seq_one_letter_code
_entity_poly.pdbx_strand_id
1 'polypeptide(L)'
;MEDGPETWMVVIHPETGVKVTGIISLAYRLHFPVRMKETCFGLLVESDRDTVRGFLNVLRERYPSGIFLKRRGYSISDTRVCGKTFAPDLTFTGLKPGYGNGPWFKRAIGQFVNLSSS
;
A
#
# COMPACT_ATOMS: atom_id res chain seq x y z
N MET A 1 -13.26 -4.55 -21.36
CA MET A 1 -13.11 -4.30 -19.91
C MET A 1 -11.63 -4.24 -19.66
N GLU A 2 -11.07 -3.06 -19.40
CA GLU A 2 -9.66 -2.94 -19.03
C GLU A 2 -9.49 -3.48 -17.60
N ASP A 3 -9.23 -4.78 -17.46
CA ASP A 3 -8.85 -5.36 -16.18
C ASP A 3 -7.36 -5.08 -15.97
N GLY A 4 -7.07 -3.85 -15.55
CA GLY A 4 -5.73 -3.45 -15.13
C GLY A 4 -5.30 -4.19 -13.86
N PRO A 5 -3.99 -4.28 -13.59
CA PRO A 5 -3.49 -4.95 -12.41
C PRO A 5 -4.01 -4.29 -11.12
N GLU A 6 -4.38 -5.10 -10.13
CA GLU A 6 -4.86 -4.64 -8.83
C GLU A 6 -3.71 -4.68 -7.81
N THR A 7 -3.47 -3.55 -7.15
CA THR A 7 -2.38 -3.41 -6.16
C THR A 7 -2.94 -3.39 -4.74
N TRP A 8 -2.30 -4.14 -3.85
CA TRP A 8 -2.65 -4.24 -2.43
C TRP A 8 -1.44 -3.96 -1.55
N MET A 9 -1.70 -3.31 -0.43
CA MET A 9 -0.76 -3.15 0.67
C MET A 9 -1.14 -4.11 1.78
N VAL A 10 -0.19 -4.97 2.13
CA VAL A 10 -0.22 -5.91 3.25
C VAL A 10 0.59 -5.28 4.37
N VAL A 11 -0.07 -4.80 5.42
CA VAL A 11 0.58 -4.24 6.60
C VAL A 11 0.66 -5.33 7.65
N ILE A 12 1.85 -5.53 8.20
CA ILE A 12 2.13 -6.55 9.20
C ILE A 12 2.34 -5.87 10.54
N HIS A 13 1.60 -6.31 11.54
CA HIS A 13 1.77 -5.83 12.91
C HIS A 13 3.07 -6.40 13.50
N PRO A 14 3.96 -5.56 14.04
CA PRO A 14 5.32 -5.97 14.43
C PRO A 14 5.35 -7.05 15.51
N GLU A 15 4.36 -7.08 16.40
CA GLU A 15 4.31 -8.02 17.53
C GLU A 15 3.87 -9.44 17.14
N THR A 16 3.38 -9.65 15.91
CA THR A 16 2.88 -10.96 15.48
C THR A 16 3.97 -11.93 15.04
N GLY A 17 5.22 -11.46 14.91
CA GLY A 17 6.35 -12.28 14.47
C GLY A 17 6.27 -12.75 13.00
N VAL A 18 5.26 -12.30 12.25
CA VAL A 18 5.13 -12.60 10.82
C VAL A 18 6.22 -11.86 10.06
N LYS A 19 7.03 -12.61 9.30
CA LYS A 19 8.13 -12.06 8.49
C LYS A 19 7.70 -11.92 7.04
N VAL A 20 8.04 -10.80 6.42
CA VAL A 20 7.78 -10.54 5.00
C VAL A 20 8.41 -11.62 4.11
N THR A 21 9.63 -12.06 4.45
CA THR A 21 10.32 -13.16 3.76
C THR A 21 9.53 -14.47 3.74
N GLY A 22 8.76 -14.74 4.81
CA GLY A 22 7.88 -15.91 4.88
C GLY A 22 6.69 -15.81 3.93
N ILE A 23 6.09 -14.62 3.82
CA ILE A 23 5.00 -14.34 2.88
C ILE A 23 5.47 -14.46 1.43
N ILE A 24 6.65 -13.90 1.12
CA ILE A 24 7.26 -14.02 -0.22
C ILE A 24 7.54 -15.48 -0.55
N SER A 25 8.16 -16.22 0.39
CA SER A 25 8.44 -17.65 0.22
C SER A 25 7.16 -18.46 -0.01
N LEU A 26 6.07 -18.12 0.69
CA LEU A 26 4.78 -18.76 0.52
C LEU A 26 4.23 -18.56 -0.90
N ALA A 27 4.29 -17.34 -1.42
CA ALA A 27 3.83 -17.05 -2.78
C ALA A 27 4.64 -17.82 -3.84
N TYR A 28 5.97 -17.88 -3.69
CA TYR A 28 6.82 -18.67 -4.58
C TYR A 28 6.49 -20.17 -4.52
N ARG A 29 6.31 -20.73 -3.32
CA ARG A 29 5.96 -22.16 -3.15
C ARG A 29 4.60 -22.54 -3.75
N LEU A 30 3.65 -21.60 -3.72
CA LEU A 30 2.31 -21.79 -4.26
C LEU A 30 2.19 -21.35 -5.72
N HIS A 31 3.31 -20.97 -6.36
CA HIS A 31 3.37 -20.54 -7.76
C HIS A 31 2.38 -19.42 -8.12
N PHE A 32 2.11 -18.49 -7.20
CA PHE A 32 1.28 -17.32 -7.49
C PHE A 32 2.05 -16.34 -8.40
N PRO A 33 1.53 -15.98 -9.60
CA PRO A 33 2.17 -15.01 -10.49
C PRO A 33 1.89 -13.58 -10.01
N VAL A 34 2.52 -13.18 -8.90
CA VAL A 34 2.33 -11.88 -8.27
C VAL A 34 3.64 -11.10 -8.21
N ARG A 35 3.57 -9.79 -8.47
CA ARG A 35 4.69 -8.86 -8.26
C ARG A 35 4.66 -8.38 -6.83
N MET A 36 5.83 -8.33 -6.20
CA MET A 36 5.98 -8.02 -4.78
C MET A 36 7.07 -6.99 -4.54
N LYS A 37 6.84 -6.07 -3.59
CA LYS A 37 7.84 -5.11 -3.13
C LYS A 37 7.79 -4.98 -1.61
N GLU A 38 8.91 -5.28 -0.95
CA GLU A 38 9.03 -5.13 0.49
C GLU A 38 8.98 -3.67 0.93
N THR A 39 8.41 -3.45 2.10
CA THR A 39 8.34 -2.16 2.77
C THR A 39 8.65 -2.35 4.26
N CYS A 40 9.02 -1.28 4.97
CA CYS A 40 9.34 -1.35 6.40
C CYS A 40 8.18 -1.81 7.29
N PHE A 41 6.93 -1.74 6.82
CA PHE A 41 5.73 -2.12 7.58
C PHE A 41 5.03 -3.36 6.99
N GLY A 42 5.61 -4.02 5.99
CA GLY A 42 5.00 -5.17 5.33
C GLY A 42 5.36 -5.26 3.85
N LEU A 43 4.35 -5.44 2.99
CA LEU A 43 4.55 -5.80 1.58
C LEU A 43 3.52 -5.12 0.65
N LEU A 44 3.96 -4.72 -0.54
CA LEU A 44 3.07 -4.40 -1.65
C LEU A 44 2.96 -5.58 -2.61
N VAL A 45 1.75 -5.89 -3.04
CA VAL A 45 1.44 -7.01 -3.95
C VAL A 45 0.62 -6.50 -5.13
N GLU A 46 0.96 -6.91 -6.34
CA GLU A 46 0.28 -6.50 -7.57
C GLU A 46 0.20 -7.69 -8.52
N SER A 47 -0.99 -7.92 -9.07
CA SER A 47 -1.25 -8.94 -10.08
C SER A 47 -2.63 -8.70 -10.68
N ASP A 48 -3.08 -9.61 -11.53
CA ASP A 48 -4.46 -9.67 -11.99
C ASP A 48 -5.41 -9.82 -10.80
N ARG A 49 -6.64 -9.31 -10.97
CA ARG A 49 -7.65 -9.23 -9.93
C ARG A 49 -7.91 -10.56 -9.22
N ASP A 50 -8.09 -11.62 -9.99
CA ASP A 50 -8.42 -12.94 -9.44
C ASP A 50 -7.23 -13.57 -8.74
N THR A 51 -6.04 -13.44 -9.33
CA THR A 51 -4.78 -13.92 -8.76
C THR A 51 -4.46 -13.25 -7.43
N VAL A 52 -4.55 -11.91 -7.37
CA VAL A 52 -4.24 -11.19 -6.14
C VAL A 52 -5.24 -11.52 -5.04
N ARG A 53 -6.54 -11.63 -5.37
CA ARG A 53 -7.56 -12.01 -4.39
C ARG A 53 -7.39 -13.43 -3.87
N GLY A 54 -7.04 -14.38 -4.74
CA GLY A 54 -6.68 -15.74 -4.35
C GLY A 54 -5.52 -15.75 -3.35
N PHE A 55 -4.45 -15.01 -3.66
CA PHE A 55 -3.31 -14.91 -2.76
C PHE A 55 -3.66 -14.24 -1.41
N LEU A 56 -4.47 -13.18 -1.42
CA LEU A 56 -4.92 -12.51 -0.19
C LEU A 56 -5.79 -13.41 0.70
N ASN A 57 -6.61 -14.28 0.10
CA ASN A 57 -7.40 -15.24 0.87
C ASN A 57 -6.50 -16.28 1.55
N VAL A 58 -5.50 -16.81 0.84
CA VAL A 58 -4.47 -17.69 1.42
C VAL A 58 -3.75 -17.01 2.58
N LEU A 59 -3.41 -15.71 2.45
CA LEU A 59 -2.79 -14.97 3.54
C LEU A 59 -3.70 -14.81 4.76
N ARG A 60 -5.00 -14.56 4.56
CA ARG A 60 -5.97 -14.47 5.66
C ARG A 60 -6.15 -15.81 6.39
N GLU A 61 -6.15 -16.91 5.66
CA GLU A 61 -6.25 -18.25 6.24
C GLU A 61 -4.98 -18.63 7.01
N ARG A 62 -3.81 -18.31 6.45
CA ARG A 62 -2.51 -18.64 7.07
C ARG A 62 -2.18 -17.76 8.26
N TYR A 63 -2.58 -16.49 8.22
CA TYR A 63 -2.31 -15.47 9.22
C TYR A 63 -3.61 -14.76 9.60
N PRO A 64 -4.46 -15.40 10.44
CA PRO A 64 -5.79 -14.88 10.77
C PRO A 64 -5.74 -13.58 11.58
N SER A 65 -4.62 -13.32 12.27
CA SER A 65 -4.37 -12.08 13.02
C SER A 65 -3.03 -11.47 12.64
N GLY A 66 -2.89 -10.16 12.83
CA GLY A 66 -1.63 -9.45 12.61
C GLY A 66 -1.37 -8.95 11.19
N ILE A 67 -2.25 -9.27 10.23
CA ILE A 67 -2.16 -8.75 8.87
C ILE A 67 -3.36 -7.87 8.55
N PHE A 68 -3.09 -6.67 8.05
CA PHE A 68 -4.10 -5.73 7.54
C PHE A 68 -3.93 -5.55 6.04
N LEU A 69 -5.05 -5.62 5.31
CA LEU A 69 -5.05 -5.55 3.85
C LEU A 69 -5.74 -4.26 3.40
N LYS A 70 -5.03 -3.45 2.60
CA LYS A 70 -5.54 -2.21 2.05
C LYS A 70 -5.35 -2.18 0.54
N ARG A 71 -6.45 -2.02 -0.20
CA ARG A 71 -6.39 -1.84 -1.65
C ARG A 71 -5.75 -0.48 -1.98
N ARG A 72 -4.88 -0.47 -2.98
CA ARG A 72 -4.24 0.73 -3.53
C ARG A 72 -4.72 0.96 -4.96
N GLY A 73 -4.98 2.22 -5.32
CA GLY A 73 -5.43 2.61 -6.67
C GLY A 73 -4.30 2.96 -7.65
N TYR A 74 -3.05 2.65 -7.29
CA TYR A 74 -1.85 2.98 -8.07
C TYR A 74 -0.92 1.76 -8.08
N SER A 75 -0.18 1.58 -9.17
CA SER A 75 0.77 0.47 -9.34
C SER A 75 1.95 0.54 -8.37
N ILE A 76 2.61 -0.58 -8.10
CA ILE A 76 3.72 -0.68 -7.13
C ILE A 76 4.84 0.35 -7.37
N SER A 77 5.11 0.65 -8.65
CA SER A 77 6.17 1.59 -9.05
C SER A 77 5.76 3.06 -8.95
N ASP A 78 4.46 3.35 -8.80
CA ASP A 78 3.95 4.71 -8.74
C ASP A 78 4.28 5.37 -7.40
N THR A 79 4.89 6.54 -7.44
CA THR A 79 5.26 7.34 -6.27
C THR A 79 4.09 8.14 -5.69
N ARG A 80 2.97 8.25 -6.41
CA ARG A 80 1.77 8.96 -5.94
C ARG A 80 1.22 8.29 -4.68
N VAL A 81 0.86 9.13 -3.72
CA VAL A 81 0.17 8.70 -2.50
C VAL A 81 -1.31 9.08 -2.62
N CYS A 82 -2.20 8.19 -2.17
CA CYS A 82 -3.62 8.50 -2.13
C CYS A 82 -3.87 9.72 -1.25
N GLY A 83 -4.59 10.72 -1.78
CA GLY A 83 -4.89 11.96 -1.05
C GLY A 83 -5.60 11.72 0.29
N LYS A 84 -6.36 10.62 0.42
CA LYS A 84 -7.05 10.24 1.66
C LYS A 84 -6.15 9.55 2.70
N THR A 85 -4.94 9.13 2.32
CA THR A 85 -3.92 8.66 3.29
C THR A 85 -3.44 9.79 4.19
N PHE A 86 -3.47 11.03 3.70
CA PHE A 86 -3.07 12.23 4.45
C PHE A 86 -4.19 13.26 4.58
N ALA A 87 -5.41 12.91 4.17
CA ALA A 87 -6.54 13.75 4.48
C ALA A 87 -6.62 13.82 6.01
N PRO A 88 -6.50 15.00 6.62
CA PRO A 88 -6.74 15.12 8.04
C PRO A 88 -8.11 14.50 8.33
N ASP A 89 -8.22 13.84 9.48
CA ASP A 89 -9.52 13.47 10.03
C ASP A 89 -10.29 14.78 10.30
N LEU A 90 -11.06 15.21 9.31
CA LEU A 90 -11.94 16.37 9.39
C LEU A 90 -13.15 16.08 10.29
N THR A 91 -13.37 14.82 10.68
CA THR A 91 -14.47 14.39 11.54
C THR A 91 -14.19 14.64 13.03
N PHE A 92 -12.94 14.54 13.50
CA PHE A 92 -12.62 14.84 14.91
C PHE A 92 -12.53 16.35 15.20
N THR A 93 -12.26 17.19 14.20
CA THR A 93 -11.99 18.63 14.38
C THR A 93 -13.13 19.55 13.96
N GLY A 94 -14.21 19.04 13.34
CA GLY A 94 -15.33 19.87 12.88
C GLY A 94 -14.97 20.94 11.83
N LEU A 95 -13.73 20.94 11.32
CA LEU A 95 -13.26 21.88 10.32
C LEU A 95 -13.57 21.35 8.92
N LYS A 96 -14.23 22.17 8.10
CA LYS A 96 -14.45 21.91 6.67
C LYS A 96 -13.10 21.77 5.91
N PRO A 97 -13.08 21.07 4.76
CA PRO A 97 -11.87 20.86 3.97
C PRO A 97 -11.44 22.18 3.31
N GLY A 98 -10.68 22.98 4.05
CA GLY A 98 -9.77 23.97 3.48
C GLY A 98 -8.38 23.34 3.45
N TYR A 99 -7.72 23.40 2.30
CA TYR A 99 -6.29 23.11 2.13
C TYR A 99 -5.48 24.08 3.01
N GLY A 100 -5.43 23.81 4.31
CA GLY A 100 -4.71 24.60 5.30
C GLY A 100 -3.33 24.01 5.48
N ASN A 101 -2.33 24.69 4.90
CA ASN A 101 -0.90 24.74 5.23
C ASN A 101 -0.44 23.86 6.41
N GLY A 102 -0.55 22.54 6.26
CA GLY A 102 0.04 21.61 7.21
C GLY A 102 1.56 21.64 7.09
N PRO A 103 2.29 21.08 8.07
CA PRO A 103 3.76 20.96 8.06
C PRO A 103 4.35 20.35 6.77
N TRP A 104 3.51 19.74 5.94
CA TRP A 104 3.83 18.99 4.74
C TRP A 104 3.73 19.77 3.43
N PHE A 105 3.16 21.00 3.42
CA PHE A 105 3.16 21.86 2.23
C PHE A 105 4.58 22.09 1.70
N LYS A 106 5.57 22.19 2.61
CA LYS A 106 6.99 22.29 2.28
C LYS A 106 7.55 21.05 1.57
N ARG A 107 7.01 19.86 1.83
CA ARG A 107 7.46 18.59 1.22
C ARG A 107 6.90 18.40 -0.19
N ALA A 108 5.68 18.90 -0.44
CA ALA A 108 5.10 18.98 -1.79
C ALA A 108 5.83 20.00 -2.68
N ILE A 109 6.25 21.14 -2.11
CA ILE A 109 7.07 22.13 -2.83
C ILE A 109 8.49 21.59 -3.08
N GLY A 110 9.07 20.85 -2.13
CA GLY A 110 10.41 20.27 -2.28
C GLY A 110 10.54 19.27 -3.45
N GLN A 111 9.45 18.62 -3.87
CA GLN A 111 9.44 17.79 -5.09
C GLN A 111 9.29 18.60 -6.39
N PHE A 112 8.77 19.83 -6.32
CA PHE A 112 8.66 20.71 -7.50
C PHE A 112 9.98 21.44 -7.80
N VAL A 113 10.78 21.78 -6.78
CA VAL A 113 12.04 22.54 -6.98
C VAL A 113 13.15 21.68 -7.62
N ASN A 114 13.09 20.35 -7.51
CA ASN A 114 14.08 19.44 -8.11
C ASN A 114 13.75 19.00 -9.54
N LEU A 115 12.66 19.50 -10.13
CA LEU A 115 12.27 19.27 -11.53
C LEU A 115 12.56 20.47 -12.45
N SER A 116 13.12 21.56 -11.91
CA SER A 116 13.41 22.79 -12.67
C SER A 116 14.91 23.12 -12.78
N SER A 117 15.79 22.19 -12.45
CA SER A 117 17.24 22.32 -12.68
C SER A 117 17.75 21.16 -13.53
N SER A 118 17.40 21.20 -14.80
CA SER A 118 18.06 20.49 -15.92
C SER A 118 17.88 21.35 -17.16
#